data_AF-A0A9Q6LHV7-F1
#
_entry.id   AF-A0A9Q6LHV7-F1
#
_cell.length_a   1.000
_cell.length_b   1.000
_cell.length_c   1.000
_cell.angle_alpha   90.00
_cell.angle_beta   90.00
_cell.angle_gamma   90.00
#
_symmetry.space_group_name_H-M   'P 1'
#
loop_
_entity.id
_entity.type
_entity.pdbx_description
1 polymer ?
#
loop_
_entity_poly.entity_id
_entity_poly.type
_entity_poly.pdbx_seq_one_letter_code
_entity_poly.pdbx_strand_id
1 'polypeptide(L)'
;MECADSRHVTLCDADSRGFIVVAFCSAILHHWMCKIPTEVATLTLRGFTIPLQPHIVTAIKEAGDDLDKISRLINQDPSIAANVLKTVNSAAFGVKTKIGSIERAVMMLGINRVKTLVNTQALRSLLGGAKNTDIMLFWDEANDVAMTCYSARSTVSDLLSVG
;
A
#
# COMPACT_ATOMS: atom_id res chain seq x y z
N MET A 1 -7.88 -8.74 29.03
CA MET A 1 -8.45 -9.75 28.13
C MET A 1 -9.95 -9.64 28.29
N GLU A 2 -10.62 -8.93 27.38
CA GLU A 2 -12.04 -9.13 27.05
C GLU A 2 -12.43 -8.11 25.98
N CYS A 3 -12.79 -8.65 24.81
CA CYS A 3 -13.31 -7.92 23.67
C CYS A 3 -14.79 -7.64 23.92
N ALA A 4 -15.18 -6.37 23.84
CA ALA A 4 -16.56 -5.93 23.96
C ALA A 4 -17.35 -6.23 22.67
N ASP A 5 -18.36 -7.06 22.87
CA ASP A 5 -19.74 -6.97 22.38
C ASP A 5 -20.01 -6.88 20.87
N SER A 6 -20.28 -8.05 20.30
CA SER A 6 -21.16 -8.22 19.16
C SER A 6 -22.60 -8.34 19.65
N ARG A 7 -23.45 -7.35 19.34
CA ARG A 7 -24.88 -7.51 18.95
C ARG A 7 -25.57 -6.14 18.79
N HIS A 8 -25.81 -5.73 17.55
CA HIS A 8 -27.18 -5.43 17.11
C HIS A 8 -27.27 -5.57 15.59
N VAL A 9 -27.62 -6.79 15.19
CA VAL A 9 -28.20 -7.12 13.90
C VAL A 9 -29.66 -6.70 13.96
N THR A 10 -30.06 -5.71 13.15
CA THR A 10 -31.43 -5.60 12.62
C THR A 10 -31.39 -4.87 11.30
N LEU A 11 -31.32 -5.61 10.19
CA LEU A 11 -32.33 -5.41 9.16
C LEU A 11 -32.54 -6.72 8.40
N CYS A 12 -33.82 -7.01 8.25
CA CYS A 12 -34.40 -8.23 7.75
C CYS A 12 -34.16 -8.40 6.25
N ASP A 13 -33.89 -9.65 5.90
CA ASP A 13 -34.31 -10.37 4.70
C ASP A 13 -33.70 -10.03 3.32
N ALA A 14 -33.36 -11.13 2.62
CA ALA A 14 -32.84 -11.22 1.25
C ALA A 14 -31.45 -10.60 0.99
N ASP A 15 -30.38 -11.40 1.15
CA ASP A 15 -29.47 -11.76 0.04
C ASP A 15 -28.21 -12.50 0.55
N SER A 16 -28.32 -13.81 0.80
CA SER A 16 -27.14 -14.66 1.10
C SER A 16 -26.11 -14.68 -0.04
N ARG A 17 -26.41 -14.15 -1.24
CA ARG A 17 -25.45 -14.04 -2.34
C ARG A 17 -24.56 -12.81 -2.18
N GLY A 18 -25.07 -11.72 -1.60
CA GLY A 18 -24.29 -10.53 -1.26
C GLY A 18 -23.21 -10.79 -0.21
N PHE A 19 -23.47 -11.65 0.78
CA PHE A 19 -22.50 -11.97 1.83
C PHE A 19 -21.26 -12.72 1.30
N ILE A 20 -21.45 -13.61 0.32
CA ILE A 20 -20.36 -14.32 -0.35
C ILE A 20 -19.56 -13.35 -1.22
N VAL A 21 -20.21 -12.45 -1.96
CA VAL A 21 -19.51 -11.47 -2.82
C VAL A 21 -18.71 -10.47 -1.97
N VAL A 22 -19.24 -9.98 -0.86
CA VAL A 22 -18.52 -9.07 0.05
C VAL A 22 -17.37 -9.79 0.76
N ALA A 23 -17.58 -11.03 1.22
CA ALA A 23 -16.52 -11.83 1.83
C ALA A 23 -15.40 -12.20 0.84
N PHE A 24 -15.75 -12.52 -0.42
CA PHE A 24 -14.77 -12.74 -1.48
C PHE A 24 -14.07 -11.44 -1.88
N CYS A 25 -14.77 -10.31 -1.96
CA CYS A 25 -14.16 -9.03 -2.26
C CYS A 25 -13.17 -8.62 -1.16
N SER A 26 -13.50 -8.81 0.11
CA SER A 26 -12.58 -8.58 1.24
C SER A 26 -11.42 -9.57 1.29
N ALA A 27 -11.63 -10.86 0.98
CA ALA A 27 -10.56 -11.85 0.94
C ALA A 27 -9.61 -11.66 -0.26
N ILE A 28 -10.16 -11.29 -1.42
CA ILE A 28 -9.40 -10.90 -2.61
C ILE A 28 -8.66 -9.60 -2.34
N LEU A 29 -9.29 -8.57 -1.78
CA LEU A 29 -8.60 -7.34 -1.37
C LEU A 29 -7.45 -7.63 -0.42
N HIS A 30 -7.66 -8.42 0.64
CA HIS A 30 -6.60 -8.75 1.59
C HIS A 30 -5.47 -9.59 0.96
N HIS A 31 -5.82 -10.51 0.05
CA HIS A 31 -4.82 -11.30 -0.69
C HIS A 31 -4.02 -10.45 -1.68
N TRP A 32 -4.69 -9.58 -2.45
CA TRP A 32 -4.06 -8.73 -3.46
C TRP A 32 -3.24 -7.62 -2.81
N MET A 33 -3.73 -6.97 -1.75
CA MET A 33 -2.98 -5.97 -0.98
C MET A 33 -1.66 -6.52 -0.45
N CYS A 34 -1.61 -7.78 -0.04
CA CYS A 34 -0.39 -8.42 0.44
C CYS A 34 0.57 -8.85 -0.69
N LYS A 35 0.06 -9.06 -1.92
CA LYS A 35 0.84 -9.56 -3.07
C LYS A 35 1.40 -8.45 -3.95
N ILE A 36 0.70 -7.32 -4.04
CA ILE A 36 1.12 -6.11 -4.76
C ILE A 36 2.54 -5.66 -4.37
N PRO A 37 2.93 -5.50 -3.08
CA PRO A 37 4.27 -5.04 -2.74
C PRO A 37 5.38 -6.02 -3.15
N THR A 38 5.10 -7.34 -3.11
CA THR A 38 6.07 -8.36 -3.55
C THR A 38 6.22 -8.42 -5.07
N GLU A 39 5.12 -8.30 -5.82
CA GLU A 39 5.12 -8.21 -7.29
C GLU A 39 5.84 -6.94 -7.75
N VAL A 40 5.53 -5.79 -7.15
CA VAL A 40 6.18 -4.52 -7.45
C VAL A 40 7.67 -4.58 -7.12
N ALA A 41 8.08 -5.22 -6.01
CA ALA A 41 9.50 -5.47 -5.73
C ALA A 41 10.20 -6.25 -6.84
N THR A 42 9.53 -7.23 -7.45
CA THR A 42 10.07 -7.96 -8.61
C THR A 42 10.10 -7.12 -9.88
N LEU A 43 9.15 -6.21 -10.08
CA LEU A 43 9.15 -5.27 -11.22
C LEU A 43 10.25 -4.22 -11.09
N THR A 44 10.54 -3.72 -9.88
CA THR A 44 11.68 -2.84 -9.62
C THR A 44 13.03 -3.55 -9.84
N LEU A 45 13.09 -4.87 -9.73
CA LEU A 45 14.28 -5.65 -10.11
C LEU A 45 14.46 -5.73 -11.63
N ARG A 46 13.38 -5.59 -12.41
CA ARG A 46 13.39 -5.58 -13.89
C ARG A 46 13.64 -4.20 -14.50
N GLY A 47 13.97 -3.19 -13.69
CA GLY A 47 14.31 -1.84 -14.16
C GLY A 47 13.14 -0.87 -14.25
N PHE A 48 11.93 -1.28 -13.86
CA PHE A 48 10.77 -0.37 -13.78
C PHE A 48 10.81 0.44 -12.47
N THR A 49 10.88 1.76 -12.55
CA THR A 49 10.94 2.65 -11.37
C THR A 49 9.61 3.36 -11.21
N ILE A 50 8.91 3.09 -10.11
CA ILE A 50 7.69 3.82 -9.74
C ILE A 50 8.12 5.08 -8.99
N PRO A 51 7.63 6.27 -9.37
CA PRO A 51 7.95 7.49 -8.64
C PRO A 51 7.39 7.43 -7.22
N LEU A 52 8.01 8.12 -6.26
CA LEU A 52 7.46 8.17 -4.89
C LEU A 52 6.25 9.08 -4.86
N GLN A 53 5.27 8.75 -4.03
CA GLN A 53 4.18 9.67 -3.75
C GLN A 53 4.68 10.79 -2.81
N PRO A 54 4.57 12.07 -3.18
CA PRO A 54 5.17 13.18 -2.43
C PRO A 54 4.59 13.30 -1.00
N HIS A 55 3.29 13.02 -0.84
CA HIS A 55 2.61 13.07 0.46
C HIS A 55 3.14 12.03 1.46
N ILE A 56 3.55 10.85 0.99
CA ILE A 56 4.01 9.77 1.86
C ILE A 56 5.39 10.09 2.44
N VAL A 57 6.26 10.76 1.67
CA VAL A 57 7.58 11.20 2.15
C VAL A 57 7.46 12.21 3.30
N THR A 58 6.50 13.14 3.22
CA THR A 58 6.23 14.09 4.30
C THR A 58 5.61 13.39 5.51
N ALA A 59 4.64 12.50 5.29
CA ALA A 59 4.00 11.74 6.37
C ALA A 59 4.99 10.85 7.15
N ILE A 60 5.98 10.24 6.47
CA ILE A 60 7.02 9.44 7.13
C ILE A 60 7.95 10.30 7.99
N LYS A 61 8.21 11.56 7.59
CA LYS A 61 8.98 12.50 8.42
C LYS A 61 8.20 12.90 9.67
N GLU A 62 6.90 13.14 9.54
CA GLU A 62 6.00 13.51 10.65
C GLU A 62 5.68 12.34 11.59
N ALA A 63 5.79 11.10 11.12
CA ALA A 63 5.55 9.91 11.93
C ALA A 63 6.54 9.72 13.09
N GLY A 64 7.65 10.47 13.12
CA GLY A 64 8.63 10.38 14.21
C GLY A 64 9.21 8.97 14.28
N ASP A 65 9.24 8.37 15.47
CA ASP A 65 9.79 7.02 15.71
C ASP A 65 8.69 5.97 15.97
N ASP A 66 7.47 6.20 15.49
CA ASP A 66 6.39 5.22 15.54
C ASP A 66 6.52 4.18 14.41
N LEU A 67 6.98 2.98 14.76
CA LEU A 67 7.16 1.85 13.84
C LEU A 67 5.87 1.41 13.16
N ASP A 68 4.75 1.40 13.88
CA ASP A 68 3.48 0.92 13.36
C ASP A 68 2.92 1.92 12.36
N LYS A 69 3.02 3.21 12.66
CA LYS A 69 2.64 4.29 11.74
C LYS A 69 3.50 4.28 10.48
N ILE A 70 4.82 4.12 10.62
CA ILE A 70 5.75 4.04 9.48
C ILE A 70 5.42 2.81 8.61
N SER A 71 5.18 1.65 9.21
CA SER A 71 4.85 0.42 8.46
C SER A 71 3.55 0.56 7.67
N ARG A 72 2.54 1.22 8.25
CA ARG A 72 1.27 1.53 7.55
C ARG A 72 1.49 2.48 6.38
N LEU A 73 2.25 3.55 6.57
CA LEU A 73 2.58 4.52 5.51
C LEU A 73 3.37 3.87 4.36
N ILE A 74 4.30 2.96 4.68
CA ILE A 74 5.06 2.23 3.67
C ILE A 74 4.15 1.26 2.90
N ASN A 75 3.21 0.59 3.55
CA ASN A 75 2.24 -0.28 2.87
C ASN A 75 1.32 0.49 1.89
N GLN A 76 1.12 1.79 2.10
CA GLN A 76 0.34 2.63 1.18
C GLN A 76 1.11 2.97 -0.10
N ASP A 77 2.45 3.00 -0.07
CA ASP A 77 3.30 3.32 -1.22
C ASP A 77 4.01 2.05 -1.74
N PRO A 78 3.59 1.51 -2.91
CA PRO A 78 4.17 0.29 -3.45
C PRO A 78 5.64 0.47 -3.87
N SER A 79 6.10 1.68 -4.20
CA SER A 79 7.48 1.98 -4.57
C SER A 79 8.43 1.89 -3.36
N ILE A 80 8.02 2.46 -2.23
CA ILE A 80 8.79 2.40 -0.98
C ILE A 80 8.77 0.97 -0.42
N ALA A 81 7.59 0.34 -0.39
CA ALA A 81 7.44 -1.04 0.05
C ALA A 81 8.35 -2.00 -0.74
N ALA A 82 8.38 -1.85 -2.07
CA ALA A 82 9.25 -2.62 -2.94
C ALA A 82 10.74 -2.41 -2.63
N ASN A 83 11.17 -1.17 -2.43
CA ASN A 83 12.55 -0.85 -2.12
C ASN A 83 12.98 -1.39 -0.73
N VAL A 84 12.08 -1.34 0.26
CA VAL A 84 12.29 -1.91 1.60
C VAL A 84 12.43 -3.43 1.50
N LEU A 85 11.49 -4.12 0.85
CA LEU A 85 11.55 -5.57 0.67
C LEU A 85 12.78 -6.00 -0.15
N LYS A 86 13.14 -5.27 -1.20
CA LYS A 86 14.35 -5.51 -2.00
C LYS A 86 15.61 -5.39 -1.14
N THR A 87 15.66 -4.40 -0.27
CA THR A 87 16.81 -4.17 0.62
C THR A 87 16.96 -5.32 1.61
N VAL A 88 15.88 -5.73 2.27
CA VAL A 88 15.91 -6.82 3.26
C VAL A 88 16.17 -8.18 2.62
N ASN A 89 15.66 -8.41 1.42
CA ASN A 89 15.91 -9.64 0.67
C ASN A 89 17.26 -9.66 -0.07
N SER A 90 18.11 -8.64 0.12
CA SER A 90 19.45 -8.62 -0.46
C SER A 90 20.41 -9.55 0.30
N ALA A 91 21.50 -9.95 -0.37
CA ALA A 91 22.53 -10.82 0.21
C ALA A 91 23.17 -10.24 1.50
N ALA A 92 23.09 -8.93 1.71
CA ALA A 92 23.63 -8.25 2.89
C ALA A 92 22.95 -8.68 4.21
N PHE A 93 21.70 -9.14 4.17
CA PHE A 93 20.95 -9.57 5.36
C PHE A 93 20.94 -11.09 5.56
N GLY A 94 21.46 -11.87 4.60
CA GLY A 94 21.65 -13.32 4.74
C GLY A 94 20.37 -14.13 5.03
N VAL A 95 19.20 -13.64 4.63
CA VAL A 95 17.92 -14.25 4.97
C VAL A 95 17.71 -15.56 4.18
N LYS A 96 17.52 -16.68 4.88
CA LYS A 96 17.29 -18.01 4.27
C LYS A 96 15.97 -18.10 3.51
N THR A 97 14.95 -17.36 3.95
CA THR A 97 13.60 -17.32 3.38
C THR A 97 13.24 -15.89 3.00
N LYS A 98 12.72 -15.66 1.78
CA LYS A 98 12.31 -14.32 1.34
C LYS A 98 11.23 -13.75 2.27
N ILE A 99 11.42 -12.50 2.69
CA ILE A 99 10.47 -11.74 3.50
C ILE A 99 9.46 -11.06 2.58
N GLY A 100 8.17 -11.26 2.86
CA GLY A 100 7.06 -10.64 2.13
C GLY A 100 6.20 -9.67 2.95
N SER A 101 6.39 -9.59 4.28
CA SER A 101 5.69 -8.63 5.15
C SER A 101 6.54 -7.39 5.36
N ILE A 102 5.91 -6.22 5.21
CA ILE A 102 6.55 -4.90 5.42
C ILE A 102 6.86 -4.70 6.89
N GLU A 103 5.96 -5.07 7.79
CA GLU A 103 6.14 -4.96 9.25
C GLU A 103 7.40 -5.72 9.68
N ARG A 104 7.56 -6.96 9.18
CA ARG A 104 8.75 -7.77 9.46
C ARG A 104 10.02 -7.16 8.84
N ALA A 105 9.94 -6.59 7.65
CA ALA A 105 11.06 -5.94 6.99
C ALA A 105 11.50 -4.66 7.72
N VAL A 106 10.55 -3.83 8.17
CA VAL A 106 10.79 -2.60 8.94
C VAL A 106 11.39 -2.93 10.30
N MET A 107 10.89 -3.95 11.00
CA MET A 107 11.48 -4.42 12.27
C MET A 107 12.93 -4.88 12.10
N MET A 108 13.25 -5.56 10.99
CA MET A 108 14.61 -6.04 10.72
C MET A 108 15.59 -4.92 10.33
N LEU A 109 15.12 -3.90 9.60
CA LEU A 109 15.91 -2.74 9.21
C LEU A 109 16.10 -1.73 10.35
N GLY A 110 15.07 -1.55 11.16
CA GLY A 110 14.94 -0.45 12.11
C GLY A 110 14.56 0.89 11.43
N ILE A 111 13.97 1.77 12.24
CA ILE A 111 13.40 3.07 11.81
C ILE A 111 14.40 3.92 11.05
N ASN A 112 15.62 4.06 11.60
CA ASN A 112 16.64 4.94 11.04
C ASN A 112 17.03 4.53 9.62
N ARG A 113 17.22 3.23 9.38
CA ARG A 113 17.58 2.72 8.06
C ARG A 113 16.44 2.91 7.07
N VAL A 114 15.20 2.71 7.51
CA VAL A 114 14.01 2.93 6.67
C VAL A 114 13.88 4.40 6.28
N LYS A 115 14.03 5.34 7.22
CA LYS A 115 14.05 6.79 6.93
C LYS A 115 15.16 7.16 5.95
N THR A 116 16.36 6.60 6.11
CA THR A 116 17.45 6.80 5.16
C THR A 116 17.10 6.27 3.77
N LEU A 117 16.55 5.06 3.66
CA LEU A 117 16.13 4.48 2.38
C LEU A 117 15.09 5.36 1.67
N VAL A 118 14.07 5.81 2.38
CA VAL A 118 13.04 6.71 1.83
C VAL A 118 13.66 8.02 1.34
N ASN A 119 14.53 8.64 2.14
CA ASN A 119 15.21 9.88 1.75
C ASN A 119 16.12 9.68 0.53
N THR A 120 16.89 8.58 0.48
CA THR A 120 17.73 8.26 -0.69
C THR A 120 16.89 8.02 -1.93
N GLN A 121 15.73 7.36 -1.80
CA GLN A 121 14.83 7.11 -2.92
C GLN A 121 14.20 8.41 -3.43
N ALA A 122 13.74 9.28 -2.52
CA ALA A 122 13.24 10.62 -2.86
C ALA A 122 14.32 11.45 -3.58
N LEU A 123 15.56 11.42 -3.08
CA LEU A 123 16.69 12.11 -3.72
C LEU A 123 16.97 11.55 -5.13
N ARG A 124 16.94 10.23 -5.31
CA ARG A 124 17.09 9.61 -6.64
C ARG A 124 15.97 10.01 -7.58
N SER A 125 14.75 10.19 -7.08
CA SER A 125 13.62 10.68 -7.89
C SER A 125 13.87 12.10 -8.40
N LEU A 126 14.46 12.97 -7.58
CA LEU A 126 14.82 14.34 -7.98
C LEU A 126 16.00 14.40 -8.96
N LEU A 127 16.98 13.50 -8.80
CA LEU A 127 18.18 13.45 -9.64
C LEU A 127 18.01 12.63 -10.93
N GLY A 128 16.99 11.77 -11.01
CA GLY A 128 16.80 10.75 -12.04
C GLY A 128 16.34 11.23 -13.41
N GLY A 129 16.34 12.54 -13.69
CA GLY A 129 16.04 13.09 -15.02
C GLY A 129 14.55 13.11 -15.41
N ALA A 130 13.66 12.46 -14.65
CA ALA A 130 12.22 12.71 -14.72
C ALA A 130 11.96 14.12 -14.18
N LYS A 131 11.28 14.98 -14.94
CA LYS A 131 10.95 16.31 -14.45
C LYS A 131 9.96 16.15 -13.30
N ASN A 132 10.03 16.99 -12.26
CA ASN A 132 9.06 16.96 -11.16
C ASN A 132 7.60 17.02 -11.66
N THR A 133 7.37 17.65 -12.82
CA THR A 133 6.09 17.66 -13.52
C THR A 133 5.61 16.26 -13.90
N ASP A 134 6.50 15.39 -14.37
CA ASP A 134 6.15 14.03 -14.81
C ASP A 134 5.77 13.13 -13.63
N ILE A 135 6.39 13.36 -12.47
CA ILE A 135 6.08 12.66 -11.22
C ILE A 135 4.70 13.07 -10.68
N MET A 136 4.42 14.38 -10.66
CA MET A 136 3.11 14.88 -10.22
C MET A 136 2.01 14.43 -11.18
N LEU A 137 2.24 14.55 -12.49
CA LEU A 137 1.30 14.12 -13.53
C LEU A 137 0.96 12.62 -13.40
N PHE A 138 1.97 11.78 -13.19
CA PHE A 138 1.75 10.33 -12.98
C PHE A 138 0.78 10.05 -11.83
N TRP A 139 0.96 10.74 -10.69
CA TRP A 139 0.12 10.54 -9.52
C TRP A 139 -1.27 11.17 -9.66
N ASP A 140 -1.38 12.30 -10.38
CA ASP A 140 -2.65 12.93 -10.69
C ASP A 140 -3.50 12.03 -11.60
N GLU A 141 -2.92 11.50 -12.68
CA GLU A 141 -3.60 10.56 -13.59
C GLU A 141 -4.03 9.28 -12.87
N ALA A 142 -3.17 8.72 -12.01
CA ALA A 142 -3.50 7.53 -11.22
C ALA A 142 -4.66 7.81 -10.25
N ASN A 143 -4.68 8.99 -9.63
CA ASN A 143 -5.75 9.41 -8.72
C ASN A 143 -7.06 9.66 -9.47
N ASP A 144 -7.03 10.26 -10.66
CA ASP A 144 -8.20 10.49 -11.51
C ASP A 144 -8.89 9.18 -11.91
N VAL A 145 -8.10 8.17 -12.31
CA VAL A 145 -8.63 6.83 -12.60
C VAL A 145 -9.26 6.22 -11.35
N ALA A 146 -8.58 6.30 -10.19
CA ALA A 146 -9.11 5.77 -8.94
C ALA A 146 -10.44 6.43 -8.54
N MET A 147 -10.52 7.76 -8.64
CA MET A 147 -11.72 8.54 -8.35
C MET A 147 -12.86 8.23 -9.32
N THR A 148 -12.56 8.03 -10.60
CA THR A 148 -13.54 7.62 -11.62
C THR A 148 -14.11 6.24 -11.32
N CYS A 149 -13.26 5.28 -10.94
CA CYS A 149 -13.72 3.96 -10.53
C CYS A 149 -14.56 4.03 -9.23
N TYR A 150 -14.17 4.87 -8.28
CA TYR A 150 -14.91 5.07 -7.04
C TYR A 150 -16.30 5.67 -7.28
N SER A 151 -16.39 6.73 -8.09
CA SER A 151 -17.67 7.36 -8.43
C SER A 151 -18.57 6.42 -9.21
N ALA A 152 -18.03 5.68 -10.19
CA ALA A 152 -18.78 4.66 -10.91
C ALA A 152 -19.36 3.59 -9.97
N ARG A 153 -18.59 3.15 -8.98
CA ARG A 153 -19.06 2.21 -7.95
C ARG A 153 -20.21 2.79 -7.13
N SER A 154 -20.12 4.04 -6.67
CA SER A 154 -21.21 4.64 -5.90
C SER A 154 -22.49 4.75 -6.72
N THR A 155 -22.40 5.16 -8.00
CA THR A 155 -23.58 5.27 -8.86
C THR A 155 -24.24 3.91 -9.10
N VAL A 156 -23.45 2.85 -9.29
CA VAL A 156 -23.97 1.48 -9.42
C VAL A 156 -24.61 1.00 -8.12
N SER A 157 -24.04 1.35 -6.97
CA SER A 157 -24.62 1.04 -5.65
C SER A 157 -25.95 1.76 -5.43
N ASP A 158 -26.08 3.01 -5.87
CA ASP A 158 -27.31 3.79 -5.77
C ASP A 158 -28.40 3.27 -6.72
N LEU A 159 -28.03 2.76 -7.89
CA LEU A 159 -28.98 2.12 -8.81
C LEU A 159 -29.51 0.77 -8.30
N LEU A 160 -28.69 0.04 -7.54
CA LEU A 160 -29.07 -1.24 -6.94
C LEU A 160 -29.89 -1.11 -5.66
N SER A 161 -29.90 0.06 -5.01
CA SER A 161 -30.68 0.32 -3.78
C SER A 161 -32.07 0.92 -4.06
N VAL A 162 -32.36 1.31 -5.30
CA VAL A 162 -33.65 1.89 -5.73
C VAL A 162 -34.55 0.86 -6.46
N GLY A 163 -34.05 -0.34 -6.76
CA GLY A 163 -34.81 -1.45 -7.37
C GLY A 163 -35.21 -2.52 -6.37
#